data_AF-A0ABD3PS41-F1
#
_entry.id   AF-A0ABD3PS41-F1
#
_cell.length_a   1.000
_cell.length_b   1.000
_cell.length_c   1.000
_cell.angle_alpha   90.00
_cell.angle_beta   90.00
_cell.angle_gamma   90.00
#
_symmetry.space_group_name_H-M   'P 1'
#
loop_
_entity.id
_entity.type
_entity.pdbx_description
1 polymer ?
#
loop_
_entity_poly.entity_id
_entity_poly.type
_entity_poly.pdbx_seq_one_letter_code
_entity_poly.pdbx_strand_id
1 'polypeptide(L)'
;MEAALLLETQDLSTAAAAGYPSLTLVTPELVIHCEALLELFDSDESVAVYIRPISLSSYRYYVGDASREGLGGATQYPDGTISFHRRRFKFERSTESILLEVRVGKHDGCPLWAFTDNGCWSAVWRKGLSTAKHLFDLVLKLKVACREHEVYLSVCHISGNRMIETGVDGLSRGDFDAGISLGYDLCHYLPLVRTAFEVAGNAIIPWLKS
;
A
#
# COMPACT_ATOMS: atom_id res chain seq x y z
N MET A 1 -26.02 1.47 -23.25
CA MET A 1 -25.85 0.19 -23.99
C MET A 1 -25.58 0.42 -25.48
N GLU A 2 -26.39 1.22 -26.18
CA GLU A 2 -26.17 1.59 -27.60
C GLU A 2 -24.81 2.25 -27.89
N ALA A 3 -24.37 3.18 -27.05
CA ALA A 3 -23.10 3.87 -27.23
C ALA A 3 -21.88 2.94 -27.12
N ALA A 4 -21.94 1.91 -26.25
CA ALA A 4 -20.87 0.93 -26.09
C ALA A 4 -20.76 0.03 -27.34
N LEU A 5 -21.91 -0.38 -27.89
CA LEU A 5 -21.99 -1.20 -29.10
C LEU A 5 -21.42 -0.46 -30.33
N LEU A 6 -21.71 0.84 -30.45
CA LEU A 6 -21.18 1.69 -31.52
C LEU A 6 -19.65 1.83 -31.43
N LEU A 7 -19.11 1.97 -30.22
CA LEU A 7 -17.67 2.03 -29.96
C LEU A 7 -16.97 0.71 -30.32
N GLU A 8 -17.54 -0.44 -29.90
CA GLU A 8 -17.03 -1.76 -30.31
C GLU A 8 -16.98 -1.92 -31.83
N THR A 9 -18.02 -1.48 -32.53
CA THR A 9 -18.11 -1.61 -33.98
C THR A 9 -17.04 -0.76 -34.69
N GLN A 10 -16.75 0.44 -34.18
CA GLN A 10 -15.67 1.30 -34.68
C GLN A 10 -14.28 0.71 -34.40
N ASP A 11 -14.04 0.20 -33.19
CA ASP A 11 -12.75 -0.39 -32.81
C ASP A 11 -12.45 -1.67 -33.62
N LEU A 12 -13.45 -2.52 -33.83
CA LEU A 12 -13.34 -3.71 -34.69
C LEU A 12 -12.93 -3.36 -36.12
N SER A 13 -13.51 -2.30 -36.68
CA SER A 13 -13.18 -1.83 -38.03
C SER A 13 -11.73 -1.33 -38.13
N THR A 14 -11.24 -0.72 -37.07
CA THR A 14 -9.88 -0.16 -36.98
C THR A 14 -8.83 -1.26 -36.78
N ALA A 15 -9.12 -2.24 -35.92
CA ALA A 15 -8.26 -3.39 -35.66
C ALA A 15 -8.09 -4.27 -36.92
N ALA A 16 -9.18 -4.50 -37.66
CA ALA A 16 -9.15 -5.25 -38.92
C ALA A 16 -8.28 -4.56 -39.99
N ALA A 17 -8.32 -3.23 -40.09
CA ALA A 17 -7.50 -2.47 -41.03
C ALA A 17 -5.99 -2.55 -40.72
N ALA A 18 -5.62 -2.77 -39.44
CA ALA A 18 -4.24 -2.91 -38.99
C ALA A 18 -3.73 -4.37 -38.98
N GLY A 19 -4.55 -5.33 -39.42
CA GLY A 19 -4.18 -6.75 -39.45
C GLY A 19 -4.17 -7.45 -38.08
N TYR A 20 -4.77 -6.84 -37.05
CA TYR A 20 -4.99 -7.48 -35.76
C TYR A 20 -6.18 -8.45 -35.86
N PRO A 21 -6.17 -9.57 -35.09
CA PRO A 21 -7.31 -10.47 -35.05
C PRO A 21 -8.54 -9.74 -34.49
N SER A 22 -9.70 -9.94 -35.11
CA SER A 22 -10.97 -9.32 -34.70
C SER A 22 -11.43 -9.75 -33.31
N LEU A 23 -10.99 -10.94 -32.86
CA LEU A 23 -11.26 -11.47 -31.54
C LEU A 23 -9.96 -12.08 -30.98
N THR A 24 -9.70 -11.84 -29.70
CA THR A 24 -8.60 -12.48 -28.96
C THR A 24 -9.20 -13.28 -27.81
N LEU A 25 -8.61 -14.43 -27.50
CA LEU A 25 -9.00 -15.20 -26.32
C LEU A 25 -8.76 -14.38 -25.06
N VAL A 26 -9.77 -14.31 -24.20
CA VAL A 26 -9.68 -13.68 -22.89
C VAL A 26 -8.65 -14.44 -22.04
N THR A 27 -7.72 -13.72 -21.43
CA THR A 27 -6.77 -14.33 -20.50
C THR A 27 -7.43 -14.52 -19.13
N PRO A 28 -7.06 -15.55 -18.34
CA PRO A 28 -7.55 -15.72 -16.98
C PRO A 28 -7.32 -14.49 -16.09
N GLU A 29 -6.20 -13.77 -16.30
CA GLU A 29 -5.87 -12.54 -15.60
C GLU A 29 -6.87 -11.42 -15.90
N LEU A 30 -7.32 -11.30 -17.15
CA LEU A 30 -8.31 -10.29 -17.52
C LEU A 30 -9.63 -10.53 -16.77
N VAL A 31 -10.06 -11.79 -16.64
CA VAL A 31 -11.27 -12.15 -15.88
C VAL A 31 -11.12 -11.71 -14.42
N ILE A 32 -10.02 -12.07 -13.76
CA ILE A 32 -9.74 -11.71 -12.37
C ILE A 32 -9.72 -10.19 -12.16
N HIS A 33 -9.12 -9.44 -13.09
CA HIS A 33 -9.08 -7.99 -13.00
C HIS A 33 -10.46 -7.36 -13.19
N CYS A 34 -11.28 -7.90 -14.11
CA CYS A 34 -12.66 -7.44 -14.28
C CYS A 34 -13.49 -7.70 -13.02
N GLU A 35 -13.37 -8.89 -12.41
CA GLU A 35 -14.03 -9.20 -11.13
C GLU A 35 -13.61 -8.22 -10.03
N ALA A 36 -12.31 -7.91 -9.94
CA ALA A 36 -11.81 -6.94 -8.96
C ALA A 36 -12.30 -5.51 -9.21
N LEU A 37 -12.46 -5.11 -10.48
CA LEU A 37 -13.05 -3.81 -10.82
C LEU A 37 -14.52 -3.77 -10.42
N LEU A 38 -15.27 -4.84 -10.67
CA LEU A 38 -16.65 -4.94 -10.21
C LEU A 38 -16.72 -4.83 -8.69
N GLU A 39 -15.86 -5.53 -7.95
CA GLU A 39 -15.80 -5.42 -6.47
C GLU A 39 -15.46 -3.98 -6.01
N LEU A 40 -14.53 -3.30 -6.68
CA LEU A 40 -14.16 -1.92 -6.33
C LEU A 40 -15.23 -0.89 -6.69
N PHE A 41 -16.11 -1.19 -7.65
CA PHE A 41 -17.08 -0.26 -8.21
C PHE A 41 -18.52 -0.79 -8.19
N ASP A 42 -18.84 -1.68 -7.24
CA ASP A 42 -20.15 -2.35 -7.13
C ASP A 42 -21.32 -1.43 -6.73
N SER A 43 -21.05 -0.14 -6.46
CA SER A 43 -22.06 0.83 -6.05
C SER A 43 -22.42 1.79 -7.18
N ASP A 44 -23.73 2.00 -7.36
CA ASP A 44 -24.28 3.05 -8.23
C ASP A 44 -24.02 4.46 -7.69
N GLU A 45 -23.71 4.59 -6.39
CA GLU A 45 -23.27 5.86 -5.81
C GLU A 45 -21.79 6.10 -6.09
N SER A 46 -21.49 7.29 -6.62
CA SER A 46 -20.11 7.71 -6.88
C SER A 46 -19.29 7.60 -5.60
N VAL A 47 -18.18 6.87 -5.68
CA VAL A 47 -17.28 6.70 -4.54
C VAL A 47 -16.71 8.04 -4.13
N ALA A 48 -17.00 8.49 -2.91
CA ALA A 48 -16.30 9.60 -2.31
C ALA A 48 -14.84 9.19 -2.08
N VAL A 49 -13.91 9.78 -2.85
CA VAL A 49 -12.48 9.65 -2.58
C VAL A 49 -12.11 10.79 -1.64
N TYR A 50 -11.94 10.46 -0.36
CA TYR A 50 -11.48 11.44 0.62
C TYR A 50 -10.08 11.94 0.25
N ILE A 51 -9.99 13.23 -0.03
CA ILE A 51 -8.72 13.93 -0.30
C ILE A 51 -8.10 14.25 1.06
N ARG A 52 -6.81 13.91 1.21
CA ARG A 52 -5.90 14.17 2.35
C ARG A 52 -6.59 14.82 3.58
N PRO A 53 -6.68 14.12 4.72
CA PRO A 53 -7.21 14.69 5.96
C PRO A 53 -6.48 15.97 6.38
N ILE A 54 -7.25 16.96 6.85
CA ILE A 54 -6.78 18.34 7.07
C ILE A 54 -6.10 18.50 8.45
N SER A 55 -6.36 17.58 9.40
CA SER A 55 -5.81 17.68 10.76
C SER A 55 -4.51 16.90 10.94
N LEU A 56 -3.46 17.58 11.41
CA LEU A 56 -2.21 16.95 11.83
C LEU A 56 -2.41 15.92 12.95
N SER A 57 -3.46 16.07 13.76
CA SER A 57 -3.78 15.15 14.86
C SER A 57 -4.38 13.82 14.40
N SER A 58 -4.47 13.57 13.10
CA SER A 58 -5.03 12.33 12.54
C SER A 58 -3.97 11.39 11.96
N TYR A 59 -2.74 11.87 11.72
CA TYR A 59 -1.71 11.10 11.04
C TYR A 59 -1.20 9.93 11.88
N ARG A 60 -1.07 8.78 11.20
CA ARG A 60 -0.56 7.56 11.81
C ARG A 60 0.56 7.01 10.96
N TYR A 61 1.54 6.44 11.64
CA TYR A 61 2.73 5.89 11.00
C TYR A 61 2.83 4.41 11.35
N TYR A 62 2.68 3.56 10.35
CA TYR A 62 2.90 2.13 10.44
C TYR A 62 4.26 1.79 9.86
N VAL A 63 5.02 0.95 10.53
CA VAL A 63 6.25 0.35 10.01
C VAL A 63 6.16 -1.16 10.19
N GLY A 64 6.46 -1.90 9.13
CA GLY A 64 6.32 -3.35 9.14
C GLY A 64 7.45 -4.02 8.39
N ASP A 65 8.11 -4.94 9.10
CA ASP A 65 9.01 -5.91 8.50
C ASP A 65 8.20 -6.99 7.77
N ALA A 66 8.81 -7.58 6.75
CA ALA A 66 8.33 -8.73 6.02
C ALA A 66 9.40 -9.84 6.00
N SER A 67 9.98 -10.20 7.16
CA SER A 67 10.94 -11.29 7.26
C SER A 67 10.27 -12.67 7.34
N ARG A 68 11.05 -13.72 7.00
CA ARG A 68 10.59 -15.12 6.86
C ARG A 68 10.26 -15.82 8.18
N GLU A 69 10.80 -15.36 9.31
CA GLU A 69 10.77 -16.10 10.59
C GLU A 69 9.87 -15.47 11.66
N GLY A 70 9.42 -14.23 11.45
CA GLY A 70 8.44 -13.56 12.29
C GLY A 70 7.99 -12.26 11.62
N LEU A 71 6.76 -11.84 11.90
CA LEU A 71 6.27 -10.54 11.43
C LEU A 71 6.12 -9.62 12.63
N GLY A 72 6.91 -8.55 12.62
CA GLY A 72 6.85 -7.44 13.56
C GLY A 72 6.35 -6.19 12.83
N GLY A 73 5.32 -5.57 13.37
CA GLY A 73 4.83 -4.28 12.91
C GLY A 73 4.55 -3.37 14.09
N ALA A 74 4.61 -2.07 13.86
CA ALA A 74 4.28 -1.08 14.87
C ALA A 74 3.53 0.09 14.24
N THR A 75 2.54 0.60 14.96
CA THR A 75 1.78 1.79 14.60
C THR A 75 2.02 2.85 15.67
N GLN A 76 2.57 4.00 15.28
CA GLN A 76 2.63 5.20 16.12
C GLN A 76 1.39 6.08 15.86
N TYR A 77 0.78 6.52 16.96
CA TYR A 77 -0.40 7.37 17.01
C TYR A 77 -0.01 8.84 17.30
N PRO A 78 -0.91 9.80 17.02
CA PRO A 78 -0.66 11.24 17.24
C PRO A 78 -0.31 11.64 18.68
N ASP A 79 -0.75 10.88 19.66
CA ASP A 79 -0.48 11.07 21.09
C ASP A 79 0.90 10.53 21.52
N GLY A 80 1.66 9.96 20.58
CA GLY A 80 2.94 9.30 20.83
C GLY A 80 2.81 7.84 21.28
N THR A 81 1.59 7.32 21.42
CA THR A 81 1.37 5.90 21.74
C THR A 81 1.86 5.03 20.60
N ILE A 82 2.54 3.93 20.93
CA ILE A 82 3.02 2.94 19.95
C ILE A 82 2.35 1.60 20.23
N SER A 83 1.63 1.10 19.23
CA SER A 83 1.03 -0.24 19.25
C SER A 83 1.92 -1.21 18.50
N PHE A 84 2.51 -2.16 19.22
CA PHE A 84 3.29 -3.24 18.64
C PHE A 84 2.39 -4.43 18.30
N HIS A 85 2.64 -5.03 17.15
CA HIS A 85 1.99 -6.26 16.72
C HIS A 85 3.07 -7.27 16.33
N ARG A 86 3.04 -8.44 17.01
CA ARG A 86 3.91 -9.57 16.68
C ARG A 86 3.05 -10.80 16.44
N ARG A 87 3.17 -11.41 15.26
CA ARG A 87 2.53 -12.70 14.97
C ARG A 87 3.58 -13.75 14.63
N ARG A 88 3.37 -14.95 15.19
CA ARG A 88 4.31 -16.09 15.14
C ARG A 88 4.04 -17.09 13.99
N PHE A 89 3.21 -16.73 13.01
CA PHE A 89 2.78 -17.66 11.98
C PHE A 89 3.25 -17.27 10.57
N LYS A 90 3.72 -18.28 9.83
CA LYS A 90 4.50 -18.25 8.58
C LYS A 90 3.86 -17.55 7.37
N PHE A 91 2.66 -16.98 7.48
CA PHE A 91 1.92 -16.53 6.30
C PHE A 91 1.33 -15.12 6.33
N GLU A 92 1.44 -14.38 7.42
CA GLU A 92 0.67 -13.14 7.54
C GLU A 92 1.51 -11.88 7.33
N ARG A 93 1.66 -11.48 6.06
CA ARG A 93 2.45 -10.32 5.60
C ARG A 93 2.02 -9.04 6.32
N SER A 94 2.89 -8.02 6.36
CA SER A 94 2.62 -6.69 6.94
C SER A 94 1.28 -6.10 6.46
N THR A 95 0.87 -6.42 5.23
CA THR A 95 -0.42 -6.05 4.63
C THR A 95 -1.64 -6.63 5.36
N GLU A 96 -1.57 -7.85 5.89
CA GLU A 96 -2.66 -8.48 6.65
C GLU A 96 -2.83 -7.83 8.04
N SER A 97 -1.73 -7.42 8.67
CA SER A 97 -1.80 -6.66 9.93
C SER A 97 -2.56 -5.35 9.71
N ILE A 98 -2.19 -4.59 8.68
CA ILE A 98 -2.88 -3.35 8.33
C ILE A 98 -4.35 -3.62 7.99
N LEU A 99 -4.65 -4.65 7.20
CA LEU A 99 -6.03 -5.03 6.86
C LEU A 99 -6.87 -5.29 8.11
N LEU A 100 -6.33 -6.01 9.09
CA LEU A 100 -7.02 -6.25 10.36
C LEU A 100 -7.22 -4.98 11.17
N GLU A 101 -6.20 -4.13 11.26
CA GLU A 101 -6.30 -2.86 11.99
C GLU A 101 -7.36 -1.94 11.36
N VAL A 102 -7.42 -1.88 10.02
CA VAL A 102 -8.43 -1.13 9.28
C VAL A 102 -9.82 -1.70 9.56
N ARG A 103 -10.02 -3.03 9.41
CA ARG A 103 -11.33 -3.67 9.62
C ARG A 103 -11.89 -3.56 11.03
N VAL A 104 -11.01 -3.47 12.03
CA VAL A 104 -11.42 -3.27 13.45
C VAL A 104 -11.76 -1.81 13.73
N GLY A 105 -11.65 -0.93 12.73
CA GLY A 105 -11.97 0.47 12.86
C GLY A 105 -10.87 1.30 13.51
N LYS A 106 -9.65 0.75 13.66
CA LYS A 106 -8.59 1.48 14.35
C LYS A 106 -8.31 2.78 13.61
N HIS A 107 -8.20 2.73 12.29
CA HIS A 107 -7.72 3.83 11.42
C HIS A 107 -8.81 4.67 10.77
N ASP A 108 -10.05 4.57 11.24
CA ASP A 108 -11.20 5.20 10.57
C ASP A 108 -11.02 6.70 10.35
N GLY A 109 -11.27 7.15 9.13
CA GLY A 109 -11.12 8.55 8.71
C GLY A 109 -9.70 9.12 8.78
N CYS A 110 -8.68 8.29 9.02
CA CYS A 110 -7.31 8.75 9.26
C CYS A 110 -6.38 8.50 8.05
N PRO A 111 -5.38 9.38 7.82
CA PRO A 111 -4.27 9.09 6.93
C PRO A 111 -3.26 8.17 7.61
N LEU A 112 -3.02 7.02 7.00
CA LEU A 112 -2.07 6.02 7.45
C LEU A 112 -0.88 5.95 6.48
N TRP A 113 0.31 6.24 6.99
CA TRP A 113 1.56 6.07 6.23
C TRP A 113 2.21 4.75 6.64
N ALA A 114 2.34 3.83 5.71
CA ALA A 114 2.91 2.51 5.95
C ALA A 114 4.29 2.37 5.29
N PHE A 115 5.29 1.99 6.07
CA PHE A 115 6.69 1.88 5.66
C PHE A 115 7.16 0.44 5.67
N THR A 116 7.89 0.05 4.61
CA THR A 116 8.41 -1.30 4.43
C THR A 116 9.67 -1.28 3.59
N ASP A 117 10.57 -2.24 3.79
CA ASP A 117 11.66 -2.55 2.87
C ASP A 117 11.27 -3.62 1.83
N ASN A 118 10.03 -4.12 1.89
CA ASN A 118 9.49 -5.03 0.89
C ASN A 118 9.06 -4.28 -0.37
N GLY A 119 10.01 -4.15 -1.30
CA GLY A 119 9.78 -3.54 -2.62
C GLY A 119 8.62 -4.18 -3.40
N CYS A 120 8.40 -5.50 -3.25
CA CYS A 120 7.30 -6.19 -3.93
C CYS A 120 5.93 -5.70 -3.41
N TRP A 121 5.73 -5.64 -2.10
CA TRP A 121 4.47 -5.14 -1.54
C TRP A 121 4.20 -3.68 -1.94
N SER A 122 5.19 -2.80 -1.78
CA SER A 122 5.04 -1.38 -2.16
C SER A 122 4.71 -1.21 -3.65
N ALA A 123 5.29 -2.04 -4.53
CA ALA A 123 5.00 -2.04 -5.95
C ALA A 123 3.59 -2.55 -6.26
N VAL A 124 3.14 -3.64 -5.62
CA VAL A 124 1.79 -4.20 -5.84
C VAL A 124 0.73 -3.22 -5.34
N TRP A 125 0.93 -2.56 -4.19
CA TRP A 125 -0.01 -1.54 -3.70
C TRP A 125 -0.19 -0.38 -4.70
N ARG A 126 0.93 0.08 -5.29
CA ARG A 126 0.96 1.23 -6.20
C ARG A 126 0.45 0.88 -7.60
N LYS A 127 0.86 -0.27 -8.14
CA LYS A 127 0.44 -0.72 -9.49
C LYS A 127 -0.95 -1.36 -9.49
N GLY A 128 -1.39 -1.90 -8.36
CA GLY A 128 -2.64 -2.66 -8.25
C GLY A 128 -2.58 -4.06 -8.88
N LEU A 129 -1.38 -4.56 -9.25
CA LEU A 129 -1.22 -5.78 -10.03
C LEU A 129 -0.07 -6.64 -9.48
N SER A 130 -0.27 -7.95 -9.46
CA SER A 130 0.75 -8.95 -9.16
C SER A 130 0.47 -10.24 -9.91
N THR A 131 1.52 -10.91 -10.40
CA THR A 131 1.39 -12.30 -10.89
C THR A 131 1.14 -13.29 -9.76
N ALA A 132 1.45 -12.91 -8.51
CA ALA A 132 1.11 -13.69 -7.34
C ALA A 132 -0.33 -13.40 -6.92
N LYS A 133 -1.24 -14.32 -7.25
CA LYS A 133 -2.69 -14.17 -7.03
C LYS A 133 -3.05 -13.79 -5.58
N HIS A 134 -2.43 -14.44 -4.58
CA HIS A 134 -2.71 -14.14 -3.18
C HIS A 134 -2.32 -12.71 -2.77
N LEU A 135 -1.27 -12.14 -3.37
CA LEU A 135 -0.87 -10.75 -3.13
C LEU A 135 -1.86 -9.78 -3.76
N PHE A 136 -2.33 -10.10 -4.96
CA PHE A 136 -3.36 -9.33 -5.64
C PHE A 136 -4.65 -9.30 -4.80
N ASP A 137 -5.15 -10.47 -4.41
CA ASP A 137 -6.38 -10.61 -3.61
C ASP A 137 -6.27 -9.87 -2.27
N LEU A 138 -5.10 -9.92 -1.64
CA LEU A 138 -4.85 -9.22 -0.37
C LEU A 138 -4.86 -7.70 -0.52
N VAL A 139 -4.26 -7.18 -1.59
CA VAL A 139 -4.27 -5.74 -1.89
C VAL A 139 -5.67 -5.27 -2.28
N LEU A 140 -6.43 -6.07 -3.03
CA LEU A 140 -7.83 -5.79 -3.34
C LEU A 140 -8.67 -5.65 -2.06
N LYS A 141 -8.61 -6.66 -1.17
CA LYS A 141 -9.29 -6.64 0.13
C LYS A 141 -8.90 -5.43 0.99
N LEU A 142 -7.62 -5.05 0.96
CA LEU A 142 -7.15 -3.87 1.67
C LEU A 142 -7.66 -2.57 1.06
N LYS A 143 -7.75 -2.46 -0.27
CA LYS A 143 -8.35 -1.28 -0.93
C LYS A 143 -9.84 -1.15 -0.58
N VAL A 144 -10.58 -2.25 -0.63
CA VAL A 144 -12.00 -2.28 -0.22
C VAL A 144 -12.15 -1.86 1.24
N ALA A 145 -11.39 -2.47 2.15
CA ALA A 145 -11.45 -2.12 3.57
C ALA A 145 -11.06 -0.66 3.83
N CYS A 146 -9.99 -0.15 3.20
CA CYS A 146 -9.63 1.26 3.34
C CYS A 146 -10.73 2.20 2.83
N ARG A 147 -11.49 1.81 1.81
CA ARG A 147 -12.63 2.58 1.32
C ARG A 147 -13.77 2.57 2.34
N GLU A 148 -14.16 1.39 2.83
CA GLU A 148 -15.25 1.23 3.82
C GLU A 148 -14.99 1.99 5.11
N HIS A 149 -13.73 2.08 5.51
CA HIS A 149 -13.28 2.73 6.75
C HIS A 149 -12.69 4.14 6.54
N GLU A 150 -12.79 4.69 5.33
CA GLU A 150 -12.31 6.04 5.01
C GLU A 150 -10.81 6.27 5.33
N VAL A 151 -10.00 5.21 5.19
CA VAL A 151 -8.56 5.20 5.52
C VAL A 151 -7.73 5.61 4.30
N TYR A 152 -6.95 6.67 4.45
CA TYR A 152 -6.02 7.11 3.40
C TYR A 152 -4.65 6.45 3.56
N LEU A 153 -4.49 5.25 2.98
CA LEU A 153 -3.27 4.46 3.07
C LEU A 153 -2.22 4.88 2.02
N SER A 154 -1.09 5.40 2.49
CA SER A 154 0.11 5.71 1.70
C SER A 154 1.21 4.70 2.02
N VAL A 155 1.62 3.88 1.04
CA VAL A 155 2.71 2.92 1.22
C VAL A 155 4.02 3.49 0.68
N CYS A 156 5.07 3.46 1.50
CA CYS A 156 6.40 3.97 1.19
C CYS A 156 7.45 2.88 1.38
N HIS A 157 8.30 2.71 0.36
CA HIS A 157 9.46 1.85 0.48
C HIS A 157 10.59 2.57 1.22
N ILE A 158 11.25 1.88 2.15
CA ILE A 158 12.46 2.33 2.85
C ILE A 158 13.60 1.33 2.63
N SER A 159 14.85 1.74 2.87
CA SER A 159 15.97 0.79 2.83
C SER A 159 15.89 -0.19 4.00
N GLY A 160 16.41 -1.41 3.82
CA GLY A 160 16.54 -2.39 4.92
C GLY A 160 17.37 -1.84 6.09
N ASN A 161 18.41 -1.05 5.82
CA ASN A 161 19.18 -0.38 6.89
C ASN A 161 18.28 0.54 7.74
N ARG A 162 17.38 1.29 7.10
CA ARG A 162 16.43 2.14 7.82
C ARG A 162 15.38 1.31 8.57
N MET A 163 14.96 0.17 8.02
CA MET A 163 14.09 -0.78 8.72
C MET A 163 14.76 -1.28 10.01
N ILE A 164 16.04 -1.64 9.96
CA ILE A 164 16.83 -2.03 11.14
C ILE A 164 16.91 -0.88 12.15
N GLU A 165 17.21 0.34 11.70
CA GLU A 165 17.29 1.53 12.58
C GLU A 165 15.98 1.83 13.30
N THR A 166 14.83 1.57 12.67
CA THR A 166 13.52 1.73 13.33
C THR A 166 13.31 0.74 14.49
N GLY A 167 14.11 -0.32 14.57
CA GLY A 167 13.99 -1.40 15.55
C GLY A 167 12.97 -2.47 15.18
N VAL A 168 12.20 -2.30 14.10
CA VAL A 168 11.09 -3.19 13.72
C VAL A 168 11.57 -4.50 13.13
N ASP A 169 12.72 -4.51 12.46
CA ASP A 169 13.38 -5.75 12.01
C ASP A 169 13.64 -6.69 13.21
N GLY A 170 14.09 -6.13 14.34
CA GLY A 170 14.35 -6.87 15.57
C GLY A 170 13.08 -7.41 16.26
N LEU A 171 11.93 -6.73 16.11
CA LEU A 171 10.66 -7.15 16.71
C LEU A 171 10.22 -8.54 16.26
N SER A 172 10.48 -8.89 14.99
CA SER A 172 10.22 -10.23 14.45
C SER A 172 10.93 -11.33 15.24
N ARG A 173 12.12 -11.01 15.78
CA ARG A 173 12.99 -11.89 16.57
C ARG A 173 12.79 -11.74 18.08
N GLY A 174 11.90 -10.84 18.50
CA GLY A 174 11.64 -10.54 19.91
C GLY A 174 12.68 -9.62 20.54
N ASP A 175 13.43 -8.89 19.72
CA ASP A 175 14.33 -7.83 20.18
C ASP A 175 13.54 -6.51 20.32
N PHE A 176 13.62 -5.91 21.50
CA PHE A 176 12.98 -4.64 21.85
C PHE A 176 14.01 -3.57 22.26
N ASP A 177 15.31 -3.84 22.08
CA ASP A 177 16.39 -2.96 22.53
C ASP A 177 16.86 -1.98 21.44
N ALA A 178 15.94 -1.58 20.55
CA ALA A 178 16.26 -0.73 19.41
C ALA A 178 15.08 0.15 18.98
N GLY A 179 15.45 1.30 18.42
CA GLY A 179 14.52 2.17 17.69
C GLY A 179 13.29 2.57 18.49
N ILE A 180 12.12 2.45 17.87
CA ILE A 180 10.86 2.87 18.48
C ILE A 180 10.50 2.13 19.79
N SER A 181 11.06 0.94 20.00
CA SER A 181 10.86 0.17 21.25
C SER A 181 11.52 0.82 22.46
N LEU A 182 12.55 1.66 22.24
CA LEU A 182 13.20 2.48 23.27
C LEU A 182 12.48 3.82 23.52
N GLY A 183 11.34 4.06 22.86
CA GLY A 183 10.58 5.31 22.96
C GLY A 183 11.03 6.40 21.99
N TYR A 184 11.88 6.08 21.01
CA TYR A 184 12.20 7.02 19.93
C TYR A 184 10.99 7.21 19.01
N ASP A 185 10.78 8.45 18.58
CA ASP A 185 9.74 8.79 17.62
C ASP A 185 10.06 8.21 16.22
N LEU A 186 9.06 7.60 15.57
CA LEU A 186 9.22 6.97 14.26
C LEU A 186 9.58 7.98 13.16
N CYS A 187 9.14 9.24 13.26
CA CYS A 187 9.51 10.32 12.35
C CYS A 187 11.00 10.70 12.43
N HIS A 188 11.72 10.31 13.49
CA HIS A 188 13.17 10.45 13.54
C HIS A 188 13.86 9.64 12.42
N TYR A 189 13.36 8.43 12.16
CA TYR A 189 13.86 7.55 11.12
C TYR A 189 13.24 7.84 9.75
N LEU A 190 12.06 8.45 9.74
CA LEU A 190 11.25 8.71 8.55
C LEU A 190 11.03 10.22 8.37
N PRO A 191 12.01 10.96 7.82
CA PRO A 191 11.97 12.42 7.76
C PRO A 191 11.05 12.94 6.64
N LEU A 192 9.75 12.63 6.71
CA LEU A 192 8.74 13.04 5.71
C LEU A 192 8.57 14.56 5.60
N VAL A 193 8.94 15.29 6.66
CA VAL A 193 8.91 16.75 6.69
C VAL A 193 10.05 17.40 5.91
N ARG A 194 11.08 16.63 5.55
CA ARG A 194 12.25 17.12 4.83
C ARG A 194 12.16 16.74 3.36
N THR A 195 12.63 17.63 2.51
CA THR A 195 12.77 17.31 1.08
C THR A 195 13.92 16.33 0.87
N ALA A 196 13.87 15.59 -0.24
CA ALA A 196 14.97 14.70 -0.62
C ALA A 196 16.31 15.46 -0.77
N PHE A 197 16.26 16.74 -1.15
CA PHE A 197 17.43 17.62 -1.26
C PHE A 197 18.04 17.97 0.10
N GLU A 198 17.20 18.23 1.09
CA GLU A 198 17.64 18.49 2.46
C GLU A 198 18.23 17.25 3.12
N VAL A 199 17.72 16.05 2.79
CA VAL A 199 18.23 14.79 3.33
C VAL A 199 19.54 14.37 2.66
N ALA A 200 19.62 14.47 1.33
CA ALA A 200 20.78 14.01 0.55
C ALA A 200 21.82 15.10 0.25
N GLY A 201 21.61 16.34 0.70
CA GLY A 201 22.55 17.45 0.50
C GLY A 201 22.77 17.79 -0.97
N ASN A 202 21.71 18.03 -1.75
CA ASN A 202 21.74 18.34 -3.18
C ASN A 202 22.45 17.30 -4.10
N ALA A 203 22.96 16.20 -3.56
CA ALA A 203 23.67 15.16 -4.31
C ALA A 203 22.81 14.47 -5.39
N ILE A 204 21.48 14.56 -5.25
CA ILE A 204 20.50 14.01 -6.20
C ILE A 204 20.17 14.95 -7.37
N ILE A 205 20.56 16.23 -7.31
CA ILE A 205 20.26 17.20 -8.38
C ILE A 205 20.82 16.75 -9.75
N PRO A 206 22.05 16.22 -9.87
CA PRO A 206 22.58 15.78 -11.15
C PRO A 206 21.75 14.67 -11.80
N TRP A 207 21.21 13.74 -10.99
CA TRP A 207 20.39 12.61 -11.46
C TRP A 207 19.03 13.04 -12.01
N LEU A 208 18.49 14.18 -11.55
CA LEU A 208 17.22 14.72 -12.04
C LEU A 208 17.39 15.54 -13.33
N LYS A 209 18.62 15.97 -13.62
CA LYS A 209 18.94 16.80 -14.80
C LYS A 209 19.49 15.99 -15.98
N SER A 210 19.80 14.72 -15.78
CA SER A 210 20.19 13.75 -16.83
C SER A 210 18.96 13.10 -17.45
#